data_AF-A0A3E2GW04-F1
#
_entry.id   AF-A0A3E2GW04-F1
#
_cell.length_a   1.000
_cell.length_b   1.000
_cell.length_c   1.000
_cell.angle_alpha   90.00
_cell.angle_beta   90.00
_cell.angle_gamma   90.00
#
_symmetry.space_group_name_H-M   'P 1'
#
loop_
_entity.id
_entity.type
_entity.pdbx_description
1 polymer ?
#
loop_
_entity_poly.entity_id
_entity_poly.type
_entity_poly.pdbx_seq_one_letter_code
_entity_poly.pdbx_strand_id
1 'polypeptide(L)'
;MYGIPIRVIIRVCVTDIPGNPLERVYQLGSDFCTQMLARPFRTKVQEEGYDAMHILPNFDPKNSVKAWFLYDFNVTRPLSKEEVLQIQHEAYLATRQEDSWIFTLQKGWIDPGKNYYSKYVWGGKVEQEWLANANET
;
A
#
# COMPACT_ATOMS: atom_id res chain seq x y z
N MET A 1 13.85 -14.43 6.48
CA MET A 1 12.75 -14.97 5.64
C MET A 1 12.05 -13.77 5.03
N TYR A 2 12.08 -13.63 3.71
CA TYR A 2 11.44 -12.49 3.03
C TYR A 2 9.92 -12.59 3.19
N GLY A 3 9.26 -11.45 3.39
CA GLY A 3 7.80 -11.41 3.43
C GLY A 3 7.22 -11.74 2.06
N ILE A 4 6.01 -12.32 2.03
CA ILE A 4 5.33 -12.65 0.77
C ILE A 4 4.93 -11.32 0.09
N PRO A 5 5.29 -11.09 -1.18
CA PRO A 5 4.86 -9.91 -1.93
C PRO A 5 3.34 -9.81 -1.98
N ILE A 6 2.81 -8.66 -1.56
CA ILE A 6 1.38 -8.43 -1.50
C ILE A 6 1.03 -6.99 -1.87
N ARG A 7 0.01 -6.84 -2.73
CA ARG A 7 -0.60 -5.55 -3.06
C ARG A 7 -1.88 -5.37 -2.26
N VAL A 8 -1.98 -4.31 -1.48
CA VAL A 8 -3.13 -4.04 -0.62
C VAL A 8 -3.81 -2.76 -1.03
N ILE A 9 -5.12 -2.83 -1.20
CA ILE A 9 -5.97 -1.64 -1.35
C ILE A 9 -6.79 -1.43 -0.08
N ILE A 10 -6.81 -0.20 0.41
CA ILE A 10 -7.54 0.16 1.62
C ILE A 10 -8.51 1.26 1.28
N ARG A 11 -9.79 1.04 1.60
CA ARG A 11 -10.82 2.07 1.56
C ARG A 11 -11.02 2.63 2.95
N VAL A 12 -10.97 3.94 3.11
CA VAL A 12 -11.06 4.59 4.43
C VAL A 12 -11.64 5.99 4.31
N CYS A 13 -12.33 6.45 5.35
CA CYS A 13 -12.74 7.85 5.46
C CYS A 13 -11.50 8.70 5.76
N VAL A 14 -11.16 9.63 4.86
CA VAL A 14 -9.86 10.31 4.94
C VAL A 14 -9.73 11.20 6.18
N THR A 15 -10.85 11.75 6.66
CA THR A 15 -10.88 12.55 7.89
C THR A 15 -10.64 11.74 9.17
N ASP A 16 -10.70 10.41 9.09
CA ASP A 16 -10.39 9.54 10.23
C ASP A 16 -8.88 9.31 10.37
N ILE A 17 -8.09 9.67 9.35
CA ILE A 17 -6.63 9.55 9.37
C ILE A 17 -6.03 10.87 9.88
N PRO A 18 -5.25 10.85 10.97
CA PRO A 18 -4.60 12.05 11.47
C PRO A 18 -3.49 12.53 10.52
N GLY A 19 -3.15 13.82 10.61
CA GLY A 19 -2.07 14.44 9.83
C GLY A 19 -2.55 15.15 8.56
N ASN A 20 -1.58 15.74 7.86
CA ASN A 20 -1.78 16.38 6.56
C ASN A 20 -1.90 15.32 5.44
N PRO A 21 -2.27 15.69 4.19
CA PRO A 21 -2.60 14.74 3.15
C PRO A 21 -1.52 13.66 2.90
N LEU A 22 -0.25 14.06 2.82
CA LEU A 22 0.86 13.12 2.59
C LEU A 22 1.15 12.26 3.83
N GLU A 23 1.08 12.87 5.02
CA GLU A 23 1.21 12.15 6.28
C GLU A 23 0.13 11.09 6.45
N ARG A 24 -1.10 11.34 6.00
CA ARG A 24 -2.21 10.38 6.07
C ARG A 24 -1.92 9.09 5.30
N VAL A 25 -1.35 9.21 4.10
CA VAL A 25 -1.00 8.04 3.28
C VAL A 25 0.04 7.19 4.01
N TYR A 26 1.06 7.81 4.58
CA TYR A 26 2.08 7.13 5.36
C TYR A 26 1.49 6.51 6.64
N GLN A 27 0.72 7.28 7.41
CA GLN A 27 0.18 6.86 8.70
C GLN A 27 -0.73 5.65 8.56
N LEU A 28 -1.63 5.65 7.58
CA LEU A 28 -2.50 4.50 7.32
C LEU A 28 -1.72 3.24 6.96
N GLY A 29 -0.67 3.36 6.13
CA GLY A 29 0.22 2.25 5.79
C GLY A 29 1.01 1.74 7.01
N SER A 30 1.49 2.66 7.84
CA SER A 30 2.19 2.35 9.10
C SER A 30 1.30 1.62 10.10
N ASP A 31 0.07 2.09 10.27
CA ASP A 31 -0.91 1.47 11.16
C ASP A 31 -1.31 0.08 10.66
N PHE A 32 -1.49 -0.07 9.34
CA PHE A 32 -1.75 -1.37 8.72
C PHE A 32 -0.58 -2.34 8.95
N CYS A 33 0.67 -1.95 8.70
CA CYS A 33 1.81 -2.83 8.94
C CYS A 33 1.93 -3.24 10.41
N THR A 34 1.71 -2.30 11.33
CA THR A 34 1.79 -2.58 12.76
C THR A 34 0.74 -3.60 13.19
N GLN A 35 -0.51 -3.43 12.74
CA GLN A 35 -1.63 -4.27 13.19
C GLN A 35 -1.76 -5.57 12.41
N MET A 36 -1.60 -5.53 11.09
CA MET A 36 -1.90 -6.64 10.19
C MET A 36 -0.66 -7.47 9.83
N LEU A 37 0.52 -6.84 9.79
CA LEU A 37 1.79 -7.50 9.42
C LEU A 37 2.74 -7.68 10.60
N ALA A 38 2.39 -7.16 11.79
CA ALA A 38 3.19 -7.20 13.01
C ALA A 38 4.64 -6.70 12.82
N ARG A 39 4.82 -5.65 12.00
CA ARG A 39 6.14 -5.05 11.73
C ARG A 39 6.03 -3.55 11.40
N PRO A 40 7.12 -2.77 11.51
CA PRO A 40 7.10 -1.39 11.03
C PRO A 40 6.96 -1.31 9.51
N PHE A 41 6.44 -0.18 9.04
CA PHE A 41 6.41 0.18 7.61
C PHE A 41 7.81 0.60 7.15
N ARG A 42 8.29 -0.01 6.07
CA ARG A 42 9.67 0.11 5.58
C ARG A 42 9.72 1.06 4.39
N THR A 43 9.85 2.36 4.63
CA THR A 43 9.94 3.36 3.54
C THR A 43 11.25 3.35 2.77
N LYS A 44 12.30 2.74 3.33
CA LYS A 44 13.63 2.72 2.73
C LYS A 44 13.91 1.36 2.12
N VAL A 45 14.58 1.37 0.97
CA VAL A 45 15.15 0.17 0.37
C VAL A 45 16.18 -0.42 1.33
N GLN A 46 16.00 -1.71 1.64
CA GLN A 46 16.86 -2.51 2.51
C GLN A 46 16.92 -3.94 1.98
N GLU A 47 17.84 -4.74 2.51
CA GLU A 47 18.05 -6.13 2.06
C GLU A 47 16.76 -6.96 2.13
N GLU A 48 15.97 -6.81 3.20
CA GLU A 48 14.70 -7.54 3.38
C GLU A 48 13.53 -7.00 2.53
N GLY A 49 13.78 -6.01 1.69
CA GLY A 49 12.80 -5.31 0.88
C GLY A 49 12.15 -4.12 1.60
N TYR A 50 11.36 -3.36 0.84
CA TYR A 50 10.70 -2.13 1.28
C TYR A 50 9.19 -2.18 1.02
N ASP A 51 8.49 -1.16 1.49
CA ASP A 51 7.07 -0.94 1.25
C ASP A 51 6.87 0.34 0.45
N ALA A 52 6.04 0.28 -0.58
CA ALA A 52 5.70 1.43 -1.39
C ALA A 52 4.25 1.86 -1.14
N MET A 53 4.06 3.18 -1.06
CA MET A 53 2.74 3.80 -1.03
C MET A 53 2.48 4.50 -2.36
N HIS A 54 1.24 4.41 -2.84
CA HIS A 54 0.82 5.04 -4.09
C HIS A 54 -0.09 6.22 -3.82
N ILE A 55 0.24 7.37 -4.42
CA ILE A 55 -0.62 8.54 -4.39
C ILE A 55 -1.66 8.41 -5.52
N LEU A 56 -2.87 7.99 -5.16
CA LEU A 56 -3.96 7.82 -6.11
C LEU A 56 -4.65 9.16 -6.43
N PRO A 57 -5.31 9.31 -7.59
CA PRO A 57 -6.13 10.49 -7.86
C PRO A 57 -7.22 10.66 -6.79
N ASN A 58 -7.42 11.89 -6.32
CA ASN A 58 -8.41 12.23 -5.29
C ASN A 58 -8.22 11.48 -3.95
N PHE A 59 -6.98 11.14 -3.58
CA PHE A 59 -6.68 10.42 -2.33
C PHE A 59 -7.01 11.24 -1.06
N ASP A 60 -7.05 12.56 -1.14
CA ASP A 60 -7.39 13.46 -0.03
C ASP A 60 -8.48 14.48 -0.46
N PRO A 61 -9.74 14.04 -0.61
CA PRO A 61 -10.82 14.96 -0.86
C PRO A 61 -11.07 15.78 0.41
N LYS A 62 -11.33 17.09 0.26
CA LYS A 62 -11.61 18.01 1.38
C LYS A 62 -12.88 17.70 2.17
N ASN A 63 -13.68 16.73 1.71
CA ASN A 63 -14.92 16.31 2.33
C ASN A 63 -14.69 14.93 2.98
N SER A 64 -15.37 14.60 4.09
CA SER A 64 -15.34 13.30 4.80
C SER A 64 -15.81 12.11 3.93
N VAL A 65 -15.10 11.89 2.83
CA VAL A 65 -15.40 10.93 1.79
C VAL A 65 -14.43 9.78 1.94
N LYS A 66 -14.93 8.58 1.67
CA LYS A 66 -14.09 7.39 1.62
C LYS A 66 -13.22 7.42 0.36
N ALA A 67 -11.91 7.46 0.53
CA ALA A 67 -10.95 7.35 -0.56
C ALA A 67 -10.29 5.96 -0.56
N TRP A 68 -9.64 5.64 -1.67
CA TRP A 68 -8.83 4.44 -1.83
C TRP A 68 -7.36 4.79 -1.68
N PHE A 69 -6.63 3.90 -1.02
CA PHE A 69 -5.19 3.93 -0.84
C PHE A 69 -4.62 2.61 -1.34
N LEU A 70 -3.43 2.64 -1.93
CA LEU A 70 -2.79 1.48 -2.52
C LEU A 70 -1.37 1.36 -1.97
N TYR A 71 -1.02 0.16 -1.53
CA TYR A 71 0.28 -0.18 -0.97
C TYR A 71 0.82 -1.45 -1.59
N ASP A 72 2.14 -1.48 -1.77
CA ASP A 72 2.90 -2.67 -2.14
C ASP A 72 3.82 -3.01 -0.97
N PHE A 73 3.61 -4.18 -0.38
CA PHE A 73 4.40 -4.63 0.76
C PHE A 73 5.38 -5.72 0.37
N ASN A 74 6.54 -5.72 1.03
CA ASN A 74 7.62 -6.70 0.82
C ASN A 74 8.16 -6.65 -0.62
N VAL A 75 8.39 -5.45 -1.13
CA VAL A 75 9.00 -5.21 -2.44
C VAL A 75 10.48 -5.53 -2.37
N THR A 76 10.91 -6.55 -3.12
CA THR A 76 12.32 -6.95 -3.23
C THR A 76 12.91 -6.73 -4.61
N ARG A 77 12.05 -6.66 -5.63
CA ARG A 77 12.43 -6.41 -7.03
C ARG A 77 11.28 -5.78 -7.80
N PRO A 78 11.57 -5.14 -8.96
CA PRO A 78 10.55 -4.80 -9.93
C PRO A 78 9.76 -6.03 -10.39
N LEU A 79 8.46 -5.84 -10.62
CA LEU A 79 7.55 -6.83 -11.20
C LEU A 79 6.89 -6.25 -12.46
N SER A 80 6.74 -7.07 -13.49
CA SER A 80 5.90 -6.74 -14.65
C SER A 80 4.43 -6.66 -14.24
N LYS A 81 3.58 -6.08 -15.09
CA LYS A 81 2.13 -6.05 -14.86
C LYS A 81 1.55 -7.46 -14.72
N GLU A 82 2.02 -8.40 -15.52
CA GLU A 82 1.58 -9.79 -15.51
C GLU A 82 1.99 -10.48 -14.21
N GLU A 83 3.23 -10.26 -13.75
CA GLU A 83 3.70 -10.77 -12.46
C GLU A 83 2.90 -10.19 -11.29
N VAL A 84 2.60 -8.88 -11.32
CA VAL A 84 1.74 -8.23 -10.31
C VAL A 84 0.35 -8.85 -10.27
N LEU A 85 -0.20 -9.31 -11.40
CA LEU A 85 -1.51 -9.97 -11.38
C LEU A 85 -1.48 -11.36 -10.70
N GLN A 86 -0.30 -11.98 -10.62
CA GLN A 86 -0.12 -13.30 -9.98
C GLN A 86 0.19 -13.23 -8.48
N ILE A 87 0.68 -12.10 -7.96
CA ILE A 87 0.91 -11.97 -6.51
C ILE A 87 -0.40 -11.93 -5.72
N GLN A 88 -0.30 -12.01 -4.39
CA GLN A 88 -1.44 -11.85 -3.51
C GLN A 88 -1.96 -10.41 -3.58
N HIS A 89 -3.28 -10.25 -3.65
CA HIS A 89 -3.93 -8.95 -3.47
C HIS A 89 -4.97 -9.06 -2.39
N GLU A 90 -5.04 -8.02 -1.57
CA GLU A 90 -6.06 -7.89 -0.55
C GLU A 90 -6.73 -6.53 -0.62
N ALA A 91 -7.98 -6.50 -0.21
CA ALA A 91 -8.78 -5.30 -0.19
C ALA A 91 -9.43 -5.16 1.18
N TYR A 92 -9.25 -4.01 1.82
CA TYR A 92 -9.77 -3.75 3.15
C TYR A 92 -10.68 -2.54 3.18
N LEU A 93 -11.70 -2.59 4.02
CA LEU A 93 -12.35 -1.41 4.58
C LEU A 93 -11.69 -1.13 5.93
N ALA A 94 -11.05 0.03 6.05
CA ALA A 94 -10.56 0.52 7.34
C ALA A 94 -11.60 1.45 7.97
N THR A 95 -11.92 1.18 9.23
CA THR A 95 -12.76 2.07 10.06
C THR A 95 -12.05 2.38 11.35
N ARG A 96 -12.11 3.63 11.79
CA ARG A 96 -11.57 4.04 13.08
C ARG A 96 -12.56 3.72 14.19
N GLN A 97 -12.09 3.08 15.26
CA GLN A 97 -12.84 2.90 16.50
C GLN A 97 -11.97 3.39 17.65
N GLU A 98 -12.35 4.54 18.21
CA GLU A 98 -11.57 5.26 19.21
C GLU A 98 -10.13 5.46 18.72
N ASP A 99 -9.15 4.93 19.45
CA ASP A 99 -7.73 5.05 19.13
C ASP A 99 -7.20 3.92 18.23
N SER A 100 -8.06 3.01 17.79
CA SER A 100 -7.69 1.82 17.01
C SER A 100 -8.27 1.80 15.59
N TRP A 101 -7.62 1.03 14.72
CA TRP A 101 -8.16 0.73 13.39
C TRP A 101 -8.77 -0.66 13.38
N ILE A 102 -9.84 -0.81 12.60
CA ILE A 102 -10.36 -2.12 12.22
C ILE A 102 -10.24 -2.26 10.71
N PHE A 103 -9.39 -3.20 10.29
CA PHE A 103 -9.21 -3.57 8.89
C PHE A 103 -10.07 -4.79 8.56
N THR A 104 -11.22 -4.56 7.95
CA THR A 104 -12.12 -5.65 7.54
C THR A 104 -11.82 -6.07 6.11
N LEU A 105 -11.43 -7.33 5.89
CA LEU A 105 -11.16 -7.89 4.56
C LEU A 105 -12.45 -7.91 3.71
N GLN A 106 -12.37 -7.39 2.49
CA GLN A 106 -13.47 -7.29 1.53
C GLN A 106 -13.15 -8.12 0.28
N LYS A 107 -13.41 -9.42 0.36
CA LYS A 107 -13.08 -10.38 -0.73
C LYS A 107 -13.68 -9.96 -2.09
N GLY A 108 -14.89 -9.39 -2.09
CA GLY A 108 -15.57 -8.92 -3.30
C GLY A 108 -14.90 -7.72 -4.00
N TRP A 109 -13.92 -7.07 -3.36
CA TRP A 109 -13.17 -5.96 -3.94
C TRP A 109 -11.82 -6.37 -4.54
N ILE A 110 -11.38 -7.61 -4.29
CA ILE A 110 -10.05 -8.09 -4.72
C ILE A 110 -9.97 -8.16 -6.24
N ASP A 111 -10.87 -8.87 -6.92
CA ASP A 111 -10.78 -9.04 -8.38
C ASP A 111 -11.02 -7.74 -9.16
N PRO A 112 -12.02 -6.90 -8.80
CA PRO A 112 -12.16 -5.57 -9.41
C PRO A 112 -10.93 -4.70 -9.17
N GLY A 113 -10.37 -4.75 -7.95
CA GLY A 113 -9.17 -4.01 -7.55
C GLY A 113 -7.94 -4.43 -8.32
N LYS A 114 -7.68 -5.74 -8.43
CA LYS A 114 -6.56 -6.33 -9.17
C LYS A 114 -6.45 -5.73 -10.57
N ASN A 115 -7.55 -5.75 -11.32
CA ASN A 115 -7.58 -5.24 -12.69
C ASN A 115 -7.36 -3.73 -12.74
N TYR A 116 -8.09 -2.97 -11.91
CA TYR A 116 -8.01 -1.51 -11.94
C TYR A 116 -6.62 -0.98 -11.52
N TYR A 117 -6.03 -1.58 -10.48
CA TYR A 117 -4.76 -1.12 -9.91
C TYR A 117 -3.53 -1.79 -10.54
N SER A 118 -3.69 -2.76 -11.45
CA SER A 118 -2.58 -3.34 -12.22
C SER A 118 -1.79 -2.33 -13.05
N LYS A 119 -2.37 -1.14 -13.34
CA LYS A 119 -1.70 -0.05 -14.05
C LYS A 119 -0.66 0.70 -13.20
N TYR A 120 -0.70 0.57 -11.87
CA TYR A 120 0.27 1.19 -10.97
C TYR A 120 1.51 0.30 -10.86
N VAL A 121 2.68 0.88 -11.13
CA VAL A 121 3.98 0.20 -11.12
C VAL A 121 4.24 -0.38 -9.74
N TRP A 122 4.57 -1.66 -9.65
CA TRP A 122 4.93 -2.30 -8.38
C TRP A 122 6.10 -1.64 -7.68
N GLY A 123 5.98 -1.31 -6.40
CA GLY A 123 7.08 -0.74 -5.64
C GLY A 123 7.41 0.72 -5.94
N GLY A 124 6.63 1.42 -6.77
CA GLY A 124 6.89 2.83 -7.11
C GLY A 124 7.99 3.00 -8.16
N LYS A 125 7.84 4.01 -9.04
CA LYS A 125 8.76 4.20 -10.16
C LYS A 125 10.13 4.71 -9.71
N VAL A 126 10.16 5.64 -8.75
CA VAL A 126 11.40 6.28 -8.29
C VAL A 126 12.27 5.28 -7.54
N GLU A 127 11.68 4.49 -6.66
CA GLU A 127 12.36 3.48 -5.87
C GLU A 127 12.89 2.33 -6.76
N GLN A 128 12.17 1.98 -7.83
CA GLN A 128 12.65 1.04 -8.83
C GLN A 128 13.86 1.58 -9.62
N GLU A 129 13.86 2.86 -9.99
CA GLU A 129 15.01 3.49 -10.65
C GLU A 129 16.26 3.46 -9.75
N TRP A 130 16.10 3.67 -8.44
CA TRP A 130 17.21 3.52 -7.48
C TRP A 130 17.74 2.09 -7.39
N LEU A 131 16.84 1.10 -7.32
CA LEU A 131 17.22 -0.31 -7.29
C LEU A 131 17.95 -0.77 -8.56
N ALA A 132 17.51 -0.29 -9.73
CA ALA A 132 18.16 -0.60 -11.00
C ALA A 132 19.60 -0.07 -11.01
N ASN A 133 19.80 1.19 -10.62
CA ASN A 133 21.13 1.82 -10.60
C ASN A 133 22.06 1.23 -9.52
N ALA A 134 21.53 0.77 -8.37
CA ALA A 134 22.32 0.18 -7.31
C ALA A 134 22.86 -1.23 -7.66
N ASN A 135 22.20 -1.95 -8.57
CA ASN A 135 22.62 -3.29 -9.02
C ASN A 135 23.59 -3.25 -10.22
N GLU A 136 23.91 -2.06 -10.76
CA GLU A 136 24.86 -1.85 -11.85
C GLU A 136 26.28 -1.43 -11.39
N THR A 137 26.48 -1.31 -10.07
CA THR A 137 27.77 -1.01 -9.39
C THR A 137 28.25 -2.16 -8.55
#